data_AF-A0A194W6N0-F1
#
_entry.id   AF-A0A194W6N0-F1
#
_cell.length_a   1.000
_cell.length_b   1.000
_cell.length_c   1.000
_cell.angle_alpha   90.00
_cell.angle_beta   90.00
_cell.angle_gamma   90.00
#
_symmetry.space_group_name_H-M   'P 1'
#
loop_
_entity.id
_entity.type
_entity.pdbx_description
1 polymer ?
#
loop_
_entity_poly.entity_id
_entity_poly.type
_entity_poly.pdbx_seq_one_letter_code
_entity_poly.pdbx_strand_id
1 'polypeptide(L)'
;MPMSKVSHPFRLLDLPGEIRNMIYREALGEPPPWSVGSKSFEFDHVQPPLARVNRQVRVESLAVYYGENTLCVQVRSMEDHSRTISKITQVESDEESDEELMFGKENDEEQLSRFRRMFANLLAGVAEPSGVNGLQFMKKLDVVCFCHLKGSSLPNHATIHQFQPNTPKEKN
;
A
#
# COMPACT_ATOMS: atom_id res chain seq x y z
N MET A 1 32.12 36.24 -15.85
CA MET A 1 30.77 36.47 -15.28
C MET A 1 30.83 36.12 -13.80
N PRO A 2 30.80 37.08 -12.87
CA PRO A 2 30.82 36.77 -11.43
C PRO A 2 29.49 36.13 -11.03
N MET A 3 29.52 34.93 -10.45
CA MET A 3 28.33 34.29 -9.89
C MET A 3 27.95 35.03 -8.61
N SER A 4 26.78 35.66 -8.61
CA SER A 4 26.21 36.30 -7.42
C SER A 4 26.01 35.24 -6.34
N LYS A 5 26.58 35.50 -5.15
CA LYS A 5 26.39 34.63 -3.98
C LYS A 5 24.91 34.67 -3.61
N VAL A 6 24.24 33.52 -3.74
CA VAL A 6 22.87 33.35 -3.26
C VAL A 6 22.90 33.52 -1.73
N SER A 7 22.33 34.61 -1.22
CA SER A 7 22.58 35.04 0.16
C SER A 7 21.76 34.27 1.21
N HIS A 8 20.77 33.48 0.81
CA HIS A 8 19.92 32.74 1.74
C HIS A 8 19.52 31.36 1.17
N PRO A 9 19.50 30.30 2.01
CA PRO A 9 19.00 29.00 1.60
C PRO A 9 17.50 29.07 1.33
N PHE A 10 17.07 28.36 0.28
CA PHE A 10 15.66 28.23 -0.06
C PHE A 10 14.89 27.49 1.05
N ARG A 11 13.73 28.03 1.43
CA ARG A 11 12.84 27.43 2.44
C ARG A 11 11.52 27.03 1.78
N LEU A 12 11.25 25.72 1.77
CA LEU A 12 10.02 25.16 1.17
C LEU A 12 8.74 25.79 1.76
N LEU A 13 8.72 26.08 3.06
CA LEU A 13 7.55 26.62 3.77
C LEU A 13 7.31 28.12 3.50
N ASP A 14 8.27 28.83 2.91
CA ASP A 14 8.11 30.23 2.51
C ASP A 14 7.37 30.36 1.16
N LEU A 15 7.17 29.26 0.44
CA LEU A 15 6.37 29.23 -0.78
C LEU A 15 4.86 29.33 -0.50
N PRO A 16 4.05 29.86 -1.42
CA PRO A 16 2.59 29.74 -1.37
C PRO A 16 2.12 28.28 -1.34
N GLY A 17 0.96 28.03 -0.71
CA GLY A 17 0.43 26.68 -0.53
C GLY A 17 0.17 25.95 -1.85
N GLU A 18 -0.22 26.68 -2.89
CA GLU A 18 -0.48 26.15 -4.24
C GLU A 18 0.80 25.56 -4.84
N ILE A 19 1.92 26.28 -4.71
CA ILE A 19 3.21 25.82 -5.22
C ILE A 19 3.72 24.63 -4.41
N ARG A 20 3.52 24.64 -3.08
CA ARG A 20 3.84 23.48 -2.24
C ARG A 20 3.04 22.24 -2.66
N ASN A 21 1.75 22.39 -2.92
CA ASN A 21 0.90 21.28 -3.38
C ASN A 21 1.36 20.73 -4.74
N MET A 22 1.77 21.59 -5.68
CA MET A 22 2.38 21.14 -6.94
C MET A 22 3.65 20.32 -6.70
N ILE A 23 4.53 20.80 -5.81
CA ILE A 23 5.74 20.06 -5.43
C ILE A 23 5.38 18.71 -4.78
N TYR A 24 4.37 18.68 -3.92
CA TYR A 24 3.93 17.44 -3.27
C TYR A 24 3.41 16.43 -4.28
N ARG A 25 2.60 16.83 -5.26
CA ARG A 25 2.11 15.93 -6.33
C ARG A 25 3.25 15.27 -7.09
N GLU A 26 4.23 16.08 -7.51
CA GLU A 26 5.40 15.59 -8.24
C GLU A 26 6.31 14.72 -7.37
N ALA A 27 6.52 15.09 -6.11
CA ALA A 27 7.43 14.38 -5.21
C ALA A 27 6.86 13.08 -4.66
N LEU A 28 5.54 12.99 -4.50
CA LEU A 28 4.87 11.82 -3.94
C LEU A 28 4.68 10.72 -4.98
N GLY A 29 4.47 11.08 -6.25
CA GLY A 29 4.27 10.14 -7.34
C GLY A 29 3.11 9.16 -7.11
N GLU A 30 3.07 8.11 -7.92
CA GLU A 30 2.10 7.02 -7.72
C GLU A 30 2.55 6.12 -6.56
N PRO A 31 1.65 5.82 -5.60
CA PRO A 31 1.98 4.98 -4.47
C PRO A 31 2.27 3.54 -4.93
N PRO A 32 3.31 2.89 -4.39
CA PRO A 32 3.52 1.47 -4.66
C PRO A 32 2.33 0.65 -4.11
N PRO A 33 1.99 -0.49 -4.74
CA PRO A 33 0.95 -1.37 -4.22
C PRO A 33 1.29 -1.83 -2.79
N TRP A 34 0.29 -1.79 -1.91
CA TRP A 34 0.42 -2.22 -0.53
C TRP A 34 0.40 -3.73 -0.47
N SER A 35 1.50 -4.35 -0.08
CA SER A 35 1.52 -5.78 0.20
C SER A 35 0.83 -6.05 1.53
N VAL A 36 -0.19 -6.91 1.49
CA VAL A 36 -0.83 -7.46 2.69
C VAL A 36 -0.53 -8.95 2.73
N GLY A 37 0.11 -9.39 3.81
CA GLY A 37 0.35 -10.80 4.06
C GLY A 37 -0.95 -11.50 4.45
N SER A 38 -1.25 -12.65 3.82
CA SER A 38 -2.50 -13.40 4.04
C SER A 38 -2.77 -13.80 5.49
N LYS A 39 -1.72 -13.93 6.32
CA LYS A 39 -1.82 -14.48 7.68
C LYS A 39 -1.91 -13.43 8.77
N SER A 40 -1.11 -12.36 8.70
CA SER A 40 -1.05 -11.36 9.77
C SER A 40 -1.87 -10.10 9.49
N PHE A 41 -2.35 -9.87 8.25
CA PHE A 41 -2.97 -8.60 7.84
C PHE A 41 -2.17 -7.38 8.31
N GLU A 42 -0.86 -7.57 8.47
CA GLU A 42 0.06 -6.49 8.77
C GLU A 42 0.25 -5.72 7.48
N PHE A 43 -0.18 -4.47 7.51
CA PHE A 43 0.02 -3.55 6.41
C PHE A 43 1.44 -3.04 6.53
N ASP A 44 2.29 -3.40 5.59
CA ASP A 44 3.58 -2.72 5.35
C ASP A 44 3.31 -1.35 4.71
N HIS A 45 2.54 -0.52 5.41
CA HIS A 45 2.22 0.82 4.97
C HIS A 45 3.40 1.73 5.23
N VAL A 46 4.26 1.87 4.22
CA VAL A 46 5.36 2.83 4.27
C VAL A 46 4.79 4.22 4.00
N GLN A 47 4.65 5.02 5.07
CA GLN A 47 4.36 6.45 4.88
C GLN A 47 5.40 7.06 3.95
N PRO A 48 5.00 7.90 2.98
CA PRO A 48 5.91 8.49 2.02
C PRO A 48 7.02 9.25 2.77
N PRO A 49 8.27 9.26 2.27
CA PRO A 49 9.38 9.92 2.94
C PRO A 49 9.07 11.37 3.32
N LEU A 50 8.32 12.07 2.47
CA LEU A 50 7.90 13.45 2.67
C LEU A 50 7.02 13.65 3.91
N ALA A 51 6.24 12.64 4.31
CA ALA A 51 5.42 12.68 5.52
C ALA A 51 6.24 12.57 6.83
N ARG A 52 7.55 12.27 6.74
CA ARG A 52 8.42 12.06 7.90
C ARG A 52 9.26 13.28 8.27
N VAL A 53 9.30 14.31 7.42
CA VAL A 53 10.26 15.42 7.58
C VAL A 53 9.81 16.48 8.58
N ASN A 54 8.54 16.89 8.54
CA ASN A 54 8.02 17.99 9.34
C ASN A 54 6.50 17.82 9.54
N ARG A 55 5.95 18.27 10.68
CA ARG A 55 4.52 18.12 10.99
C ARG A 55 3.60 18.84 9.99
N GLN A 56 3.95 20.05 9.56
CA GLN A 56 3.18 20.80 8.56
C GLN A 56 3.24 20.11 7.20
N VAL A 57 4.45 19.81 6.73
CA VAL A 57 4.65 19.08 5.45
C VAL A 57 3.91 17.75 5.48
N ARG A 58 3.91 17.04 6.61
CA ARG A 58 3.14 15.81 6.80
C ARG A 58 1.65 16.02 6.60
N VAL A 59 1.06 17.02 7.24
CA VAL A 59 -0.39 17.27 7.10
C VAL A 59 -0.75 17.61 5.65
N GLU A 60 0.02 18.50 5.02
CA GLU A 60 -0.25 18.92 3.64
C GLU A 60 0.00 17.78 2.63
N SER A 61 1.14 17.09 2.73
CA SER A 61 1.50 16.01 1.81
C SER A 61 0.60 14.78 1.95
N LEU A 62 0.17 14.42 3.16
CA LEU A 62 -0.75 13.28 3.33
C LEU A 62 -2.14 13.57 2.76
N ALA A 63 -2.59 14.82 2.80
CA ALA A 63 -3.86 15.21 2.17
C ALA A 63 -3.80 15.02 0.66
N VAL A 64 -2.70 15.44 0.01
CA VAL A 64 -2.46 15.21 -1.42
C VAL A 64 -2.31 13.71 -1.71
N TYR A 65 -1.46 13.02 -0.94
CA TYR A 65 -1.15 11.61 -1.16
C TYR A 65 -2.40 10.72 -1.12
N TYR A 66 -3.26 10.86 -0.10
CA TYR A 66 -4.45 10.01 0.03
C TYR A 66 -5.68 10.55 -0.68
N GLY A 67 -5.72 11.86 -0.96
CA GLY A 67 -6.86 12.47 -1.65
C GLY A 67 -6.77 12.31 -3.17
N GLU A 68 -5.57 12.29 -3.75
CA GLU A 68 -5.39 12.28 -5.20
C GLU A 68 -4.96 10.91 -5.75
N ASN A 69 -4.38 10.02 -4.93
CA ASN A 69 -3.93 8.71 -5.40
C ASN A 69 -4.94 7.59 -5.13
N THR A 70 -4.99 6.63 -6.05
CA THR A 70 -5.66 5.35 -5.83
C THR A 70 -4.70 4.38 -5.16
N LEU A 71 -5.11 3.83 -4.01
CA LEU A 71 -4.31 2.85 -3.29
C LEU A 71 -4.67 1.44 -3.73
N CYS A 72 -3.67 0.74 -4.24
CA CYS A 72 -3.79 -0.66 -4.64
C CYS A 72 -3.34 -1.55 -3.49
N VAL A 73 -4.20 -2.46 -3.05
CA VAL A 73 -3.86 -3.49 -2.07
C VAL A 73 -3.58 -4.79 -2.81
N GLN A 74 -2.34 -5.25 -2.68
CA GLN A 74 -1.86 -6.50 -3.21
C GLN A 74 -1.86 -7.56 -2.10
N VAL A 75 -2.71 -8.57 -2.25
CA VAL A 75 -2.70 -9.73 -1.35
C VAL A 75 -1.65 -10.71 -1.87
N ARG A 76 -0.62 -11.00 -1.06
CA ARG A 76 0.44 -11.96 -1.43
C ARG A 76 0.30 -13.24 -0.62
N SER A 77 0.30 -14.38 -1.31
CA SER A 77 0.41 -15.69 -0.67
C SER A 77 1.81 -15.86 -0.05
N MET A 78 1.89 -16.59 1.04
CA MET A 78 3.11 -16.71 1.86
C MET A 78 4.28 -17.39 1.12
N GLU A 79 3.98 -18.16 0.07
CA GLU A 79 4.97 -18.85 -0.76
C GLU A 79 5.94 -17.90 -1.47
N ASP A 80 5.57 -16.62 -1.65
CA ASP A 80 6.40 -15.63 -2.37
C ASP A 80 7.41 -14.88 -1.48
N HIS A 81 7.26 -14.90 -0.15
CA HIS A 81 8.18 -14.19 0.74
C HIS A 81 9.55 -14.88 0.84
N SER A 82 9.58 -16.22 0.87
CA SER A 82 10.84 -16.97 0.88
C SER A 82 11.68 -16.66 -0.37
N ARG A 83 11.05 -16.54 -1.55
CA ARG A 83 11.78 -16.29 -2.82
C ARG A 83 12.44 -14.91 -2.88
N THR A 84 11.91 -13.90 -2.18
CA THR A 84 12.47 -12.55 -2.23
C THR A 84 13.71 -12.41 -1.36
N ILE A 85 13.76 -13.12 -0.23
CA ILE A 85 14.93 -13.15 0.67
C ILE A 85 16.02 -14.08 0.09
N SER A 86 15.64 -15.21 -0.51
CA SER A 86 16.59 -16.13 -1.16
C SER A 86 17.30 -15.50 -2.37
N LYS A 87 16.64 -14.62 -3.12
CA LYS A 87 17.26 -13.93 -4.27
C LYS A 87 18.33 -12.91 -3.90
N ILE A 88 18.31 -12.39 -2.68
CA ILE A 88 19.36 -11.47 -2.18
C ILE A 88 20.55 -12.25 -1.61
N THR A 89 20.39 -13.55 -1.34
CA THR A 89 21.35 -14.37 -0.58
C THR A 89 21.85 -15.61 -1.34
N GLN A 90 21.58 -15.76 -2.65
CA GLN A 90 22.20 -16.83 -3.44
C GLN A 90 23.59 -16.40 -3.93
N VAL A 91 24.56 -16.48 -3.01
CA VAL A 91 25.94 -16.86 -3.31
C VAL A 91 26.12 -18.25 -2.70
N GLU A 92 26.18 -19.25 -3.60
CA GLU A 92 26.82 -20.57 -3.47
C GLU A 92 26.58 -21.39 -2.19
N SER A 93 25.68 -22.37 -2.27
CA SER A 93 25.90 -23.69 -1.65
C SER A 93 24.87 -24.70 -2.18
N ASP A 94 25.35 -25.63 -3.01
CA ASP A 94 24.65 -26.83 -3.45
C ASP A 94 24.64 -27.86 -2.31
N GLU A 95 23.53 -28.04 -1.60
CA GLU A 95 23.21 -29.32 -0.97
C GLU A 95 21.69 -29.58 -1.02
N GLU A 96 21.38 -30.77 -1.51
CA GLU A 96 20.08 -31.29 -1.94
C GLU A 96 19.45 -32.07 -0.78
N SER A 97 18.31 -31.60 -0.26
CA SER A 97 17.52 -32.36 0.71
C SER A 97 16.02 -32.23 0.40
N ASP A 98 15.47 -33.32 -0.14
CA ASP A 98 14.06 -33.53 -0.45
C ASP A 98 13.25 -33.81 0.82
N GLU A 99 12.81 -32.76 1.52
CA GLU A 99 11.68 -32.84 2.44
C GLU A 99 10.55 -31.93 1.94
N GLU A 100 9.66 -32.53 1.13
CA GLU A 100 8.50 -31.89 0.54
C GLU A 100 7.43 -31.63 1.62
N LEU A 101 7.56 -30.50 2.31
CA LEU A 101 6.56 -29.97 3.25
C LEU A 101 5.25 -29.70 2.49
N MET A 102 4.30 -30.63 2.62
CA MET A 102 2.93 -30.53 2.11
C MET A 102 2.14 -29.44 2.86
N PHE A 103 2.44 -28.17 2.57
CA PHE A 103 1.55 -27.07 2.92
C PHE A 103 0.32 -27.14 2.02
N GLY A 104 -0.85 -27.32 2.64
CA GLY A 104 -2.12 -27.36 1.94
C GLY A 104 -2.29 -26.09 1.09
N LYS A 105 -2.44 -26.28 -0.22
CA LYS A 105 -2.80 -25.24 -1.18
C LYS A 105 -4.20 -24.74 -0.83
N GLU A 106 -4.29 -23.86 0.14
CA GLU A 106 -5.52 -23.14 0.40
C GLU A 106 -5.88 -22.40 -0.88
N ASN A 107 -7.08 -22.64 -1.41
CA ASN A 107 -7.49 -22.14 -2.72
C ASN A 107 -7.42 -20.60 -2.69
N ASP A 108 -6.72 -19.97 -3.65
CA ASP A 108 -6.59 -18.51 -3.78
C ASP A 108 -7.96 -17.80 -3.65
N GLU A 109 -9.01 -18.45 -4.16
CA GLU A 109 -10.40 -17.97 -4.08
C GLU A 109 -10.94 -17.92 -2.65
N GLU A 110 -10.54 -18.85 -1.79
CA GLU A 110 -10.95 -18.87 -0.38
C GLU A 110 -10.26 -17.74 0.39
N GLN A 111 -8.99 -17.46 0.14
CA GLN A 111 -8.30 -16.33 0.75
C GLN A 111 -8.91 -14.99 0.32
N LEU A 112 -9.20 -14.84 -0.98
CA LEU A 112 -9.90 -13.66 -1.49
C LEU A 112 -11.29 -13.51 -0.88
N SER A 113 -12.03 -14.62 -0.72
CA SER A 113 -13.36 -14.63 -0.10
C SER A 113 -13.31 -14.25 1.37
N ARG A 114 -12.33 -14.76 2.12
CA ARG A 114 -12.10 -14.39 3.53
C ARG A 114 -11.77 -12.91 3.66
N PHE A 115 -10.88 -12.39 2.79
CA PHE A 115 -10.54 -10.97 2.74
C PHE A 115 -11.79 -10.12 2.43
N ARG A 116 -12.55 -10.47 1.38
CA ARG A 116 -13.79 -9.76 1.00
C ARG A 116 -14.79 -9.72 2.15
N ARG A 117 -15.00 -10.85 2.84
CA ARG A 117 -15.89 -10.94 4.00
C ARG A 117 -15.41 -10.05 5.15
N MET A 118 -14.11 -10.05 5.43
CA MET A 118 -13.51 -9.19 6.45
C MET A 118 -13.70 -7.70 6.10
N PHE A 119 -13.41 -7.32 4.86
CA PHE A 119 -13.54 -5.94 4.39
C PHE A 119 -15.01 -5.47 4.40
N ALA A 120 -15.94 -6.33 4.01
CA ALA A 120 -17.37 -6.05 4.10
C ALA A 120 -17.83 -5.86 5.56
N ASN A 121 -17.37 -6.73 6.48
CA ASN A 121 -17.68 -6.60 7.91
C ASN A 121 -17.09 -5.31 8.51
N LEU A 122 -15.90 -4.90 8.05
CA LEU A 122 -15.26 -3.66 8.44
C LEU A 122 -16.09 -2.45 7.99
N LEU A 123 -16.49 -2.40 6.71
CA LEU A 123 -17.31 -1.32 6.16
C LEU A 123 -18.70 -1.26 6.83
N ALA A 124 -19.29 -2.42 7.13
CA ALA A 124 -20.56 -2.51 7.82
C ALA A 124 -20.48 -2.14 9.32
N GLY A 125 -19.28 -1.92 9.86
CA GLY A 125 -19.07 -1.63 11.28
C GLY A 125 -19.38 -2.80 12.22
N VAL A 126 -19.51 -4.03 11.69
CA VAL A 126 -19.92 -5.23 12.44
C VAL A 126 -18.76 -5.81 13.25
N ALA A 127 -17.52 -5.58 12.83
CA ALA A 127 -16.34 -6.02 13.53
C ALA A 127 -15.39 -4.85 13.83
N GLU A 128 -15.03 -4.68 15.10
CA GLU A 128 -13.82 -3.92 15.47
C GLU A 128 -12.64 -4.89 15.33
N PRO A 129 -11.74 -4.67 14.36
CA PRO A 129 -10.57 -5.52 14.24
C PRO A 129 -9.74 -5.35 15.52
N SER A 130 -9.57 -6.45 16.25
CA SER A 130 -8.70 -6.49 17.42
C SER A 130 -7.26 -6.32 16.94
N GLY A 131 -6.79 -5.08 16.92
CA GLY A 131 -5.39 -4.72 16.70
C GLY A 131 -4.98 -4.51 15.25
N VAL A 132 -5.42 -3.44 14.58
CA VAL A 132 -4.60 -2.79 13.53
C VAL A 132 -5.11 -1.39 13.18
N ASN A 133 -4.25 -0.38 13.32
CA ASN A 133 -4.46 0.98 12.78
C ASN A 133 -4.70 0.97 11.25
N GLY A 134 -4.20 -0.05 10.54
CA GLY A 134 -4.34 -0.17 9.08
C GLY A 134 -5.76 -0.43 8.58
N LEU A 135 -6.57 -1.23 9.29
CA LEU A 135 -7.96 -1.46 8.90
C LEU A 135 -8.85 -0.23 9.14
N GLN A 136 -8.66 0.48 10.26
CA GLN A 136 -9.33 1.77 10.47
C GLN A 136 -8.91 2.80 9.41
N PHE A 137 -7.67 2.74 8.94
CA PHE A 137 -7.20 3.57 7.84
C PHE A 137 -7.94 3.25 6.54
N MET A 138 -8.11 1.96 6.20
CA MET A 138 -8.85 1.58 4.98
C MET A 138 -10.32 2.04 4.97
N LYS A 139 -10.97 2.22 6.13
CA LYS A 139 -12.32 2.83 6.19
C LYS A 139 -12.37 4.27 5.67
N LYS A 140 -11.24 4.98 5.70
CA LYS A 140 -11.14 6.38 5.26
C LYS A 140 -10.77 6.52 3.79
N LEU A 141 -10.54 5.40 3.09
CA LEU A 141 -10.19 5.42 1.68
C LEU A 141 -11.45 5.34 0.82
N ASP A 142 -11.54 6.24 -0.16
CA ASP A 142 -12.66 6.30 -1.09
C ASP A 142 -12.62 5.17 -2.12
N VAL A 143 -11.44 4.67 -2.48
CA VAL A 143 -11.27 3.59 -3.46
C VAL A 143 -10.18 2.64 -2.99
N VAL A 144 -10.50 1.35 -2.92
CA VAL A 144 -9.54 0.28 -2.70
C VAL A 144 -9.58 -0.66 -3.91
N CYS A 145 -8.47 -0.72 -4.63
CA CYS A 145 -8.29 -1.65 -5.74
C CYS A 145 -7.55 -2.91 -5.25
N PHE A 146 -8.08 -4.08 -5.57
CA PHE A 146 -7.44 -5.35 -5.22
C PHE A 146 -6.79 -5.97 -6.44
N CYS A 147 -5.51 -6.29 -6.31
CA CYS A 147 -4.75 -7.00 -7.32
C CYS A 147 -4.27 -8.33 -6.75
N HIS A 148 -4.75 -9.43 -7.31
CA HIS A 148 -4.22 -10.76 -7.04
C HIS A 148 -3.19 -11.11 -8.13
N LEU A 149 -1.92 -11.27 -7.76
CA LEU A 149 -0.91 -11.78 -8.68
C LEU A 149 -0.83 -13.29 -8.52
N LYS A 150 -1.23 -14.03 -9.54
CA LYS A 150 -1.04 -15.48 -9.59
C LYS A 150 0.44 -15.74 -9.93
N GLY A 151 1.12 -16.55 -9.12
CA GLY A 151 2.55 -16.79 -9.23
C GLY A 151 3.01 -17.11 -10.66
N SER A 152 4.06 -16.42 -11.09
CA SER A 152 4.93 -16.67 -12.25
C SER A 152 4.49 -16.32 -13.69
N SER A 153 3.25 -15.91 -13.98
CA SER A 153 2.95 -15.36 -15.31
C SER A 153 3.06 -13.83 -15.32
N LEU A 154 3.77 -13.30 -16.33
CA LEU A 154 3.97 -11.88 -16.64
C LEU A 154 2.82 -10.93 -16.21
N PRO A 155 3.12 -9.66 -15.83
CA PRO A 155 2.21 -8.71 -15.17
C PRO A 155 0.88 -8.38 -15.89
N ASN A 156 0.63 -8.95 -17.06
CA ASN A 156 -0.52 -8.66 -17.91
C ASN A 156 -1.82 -9.38 -17.50
N HIS A 157 -1.79 -10.26 -16.48
CA HIS A 157 -2.98 -11.01 -16.02
C HIS A 157 -3.44 -10.66 -14.60
N ALA A 158 -3.20 -9.42 -14.14
CA ALA A 158 -3.78 -8.95 -12.88
C ALA A 158 -5.31 -8.79 -13.05
N THR A 159 -6.10 -9.54 -12.28
CA THR A 159 -7.52 -9.24 -12.13
C THR A 159 -7.65 -8.09 -11.13
N ILE A 160 -8.05 -6.92 -11.62
CA ILE A 160 -8.31 -5.74 -10.79
C ILE A 160 -9.77 -5.79 -10.34
N HIS A 161 -9.98 -5.86 -9.03
CA HIS A 161 -11.31 -5.65 -8.45
C HIS A 161 -11.36 -4.26 -7.84
N GLN A 162 -12.13 -3.36 -8.45
CA GLN A 162 -12.39 -2.04 -7.90
C GLN A 162 -13.58 -2.14 -6.93
N PHE A 163 -13.35 -1.74 -5.67
CA PHE A 163 -14.42 -1.60 -4.69
C PHE A 163 -14.79 -0.13 -4.59
N GLN A 164 -16.04 0.22 -4.92
CA GLN A 164 -16.61 1.52 -4.58
C GLN A 164 -17.43 1.34 -3.31
N PRO A 165 -17.04 1.94 -2.18
CA PRO A 165 -17.88 1.94 -0.99
C PRO A 165 -19.20 2.62 -1.36
N ASN A 166 -20.32 1.93 -1.10
CA ASN A 166 -21.65 2.49 -1.35
C ASN A 166 -21.75 3.83 -0.61
N THR A 167 -21.96 4.91 -1.35
CA THR A 167 -22.28 6.20 -0.74
C THR A 167 -23.52 6.01 0.12
N PRO A 168 -23.52 6.48 1.38
CA PRO A 168 -24.70 6.36 2.22
C PRO A 168 -25.85 7.06 1.51
N LYS A 169 -26.91 6.30 1.20
CA LYS A 169 -28.13 6.86 0.64
C LYS A 169 -28.63 7.92 1.62
N GLU A 170 -28.62 9.19 1.22
CA GLU A 170 -29.25 10.26 1.97
C GLU A 170 -30.70 9.82 2.25
N LYS A 171 -31.01 9.63 3.54
CA LYS A 171 -32.38 9.41 3.97
C LYS A 171 -33.06 10.76 3.92
N ASN A 172 -33.84 11.00 2.87
CA ASN A 172 -34.84 12.07 2.80
C ASN A 172 -35.95 11.84 3.82
#